data_AF-A0A933GEH3-F1
#
_entry.id   AF-A0A933GEH3-F1
#
_cell.length_a   1.000
_cell.length_b   1.000
_cell.length_c   1.000
_cell.angle_alpha   90.00
_cell.angle_beta   90.00
_cell.angle_gamma   90.00
#
_symmetry.space_group_name_H-M   'P 1'
#
loop_
_entity.id
_entity.type
_entity.pdbx_description
1 polymer ?
#
loop_
_entity_poly.entity_id
_entity_poly.type
_entity_poly.pdbx_seq_one_letter_code
_entity_poly.pdbx_strand_id
1 'polypeptide(L)' 'MSYAVHVVADAVCSRSRENWRIALDQLRQAGAIVTSTETVLFQLLRQADSDDFKALQKLVK' A
#
# COMPACT_ATOMS: atom_id res chain seq x y z
N MET A 1 -8.79 -7.28 -20.19
CA MET A 1 -7.65 -7.53 -19.28
C MET A 1 -8.03 -7.05 -17.90
N SER A 2 -7.97 -7.92 -16.88
CA SER A 2 -8.14 -7.53 -15.48
C SER A 2 -6.77 -7.30 -14.85
N TYR A 3 -6.65 -6.24 -14.05
CA TYR A 3 -5.45 -5.95 -13.27
C TYR A 3 -5.68 -6.30 -11.80
N ALA A 4 -4.64 -6.77 -11.12
CA ALA A 4 -4.64 -6.86 -9.66
C ALA A 4 -4.39 -5.46 -9.08
N VAL A 5 -5.40 -4.90 -8.41
CA VAL A 5 -5.35 -3.54 -7.87
C VAL A 5 -4.92 -3.58 -6.41
N HIS A 6 -3.84 -2.88 -6.08
CA HIS A 6 -3.36 -2.65 -4.72
C HIS A 6 -3.45 -1.16 -4.40
N VAL A 7 -4.07 -0.81 -3.27
CA VAL A 7 -4.23 0.58 -2.81
C VAL A 7 -3.47 0.78 -1.51
N VAL A 8 -2.53 1.72 -1.52
CA VAL A 8 -1.66 2.04 -0.39
C VAL A 8 -2.35 3.08 0.49
N ALA A 9 -3.00 2.65 1.56
CA ALA A 9 -3.95 3.45 2.34
C ALA A 9 -3.33 4.71 2.96
N ASP A 10 -2.09 4.61 3.42
CA ASP A 10 -1.28 5.69 4.02
C ASP A 10 -0.65 6.62 2.97
N ALA A 11 -0.72 6.27 1.69
CA ALA A 11 -0.25 7.10 0.56
C ALA A 11 -1.41 7.65 -0.30
N VAL A 12 -2.66 7.52 0.15
CA VAL A 12 -3.84 8.13 -0.47
C VAL A 12 -4.63 8.94 0.55
N CYS A 13 -5.30 9.99 0.11
CA CYS A 13 -6.03 10.88 1.01
C CYS A 13 -7.36 11.37 0.41
N SER A 14 -8.15 12.04 1.24
CA SER A 14 -9.34 12.80 0.82
C SER A 14 -9.45 14.05 1.69
N ARG A 15 -10.20 15.05 1.23
CA ARG A 15 -10.44 16.28 2.02
C ARG A 15 -11.11 15.98 3.37
N SER A 16 -11.99 14.97 3.42
CA SER A 16 -12.64 14.48 4.63
C SER A 16 -12.11 13.09 4.99
N ARG A 17 -11.85 12.87 6.28
CA ARG A 17 -11.45 11.56 6.82
C ARG A 17 -12.53 10.50 6.66
N GLU A 18 -13.80 10.91 6.70
CA GLU A 18 -14.94 10.02 6.47
C GLU A 18 -14.96 9.52 5.02
N ASN A 19 -14.82 10.44 4.06
CA ASN A 19 -14.78 10.10 2.64
C ASN A 19 -13.61 9.15 2.32
N TRP A 20 -12.44 9.37 2.92
CA TRP A 20 -11.30 8.48 2.78
C TRP A 20 -11.63 7.05 3.26
N ARG A 21 -12.28 6.91 4.43
CA ARG A 21 -12.68 5.59 4.95
C ARG A 21 -13.69 4.90 4.05
N ILE A 22 -14.72 5.62 3.61
CA ILE A 22 -15.76 5.09 2.71
C ILE A 22 -15.13 4.60 1.40
N ALA A 23 -14.25 5.40 0.79
CA ALA A 23 -13.57 5.04 -0.45
C ALA A 23 -12.71 3.77 -0.29
N LEU A 24 -11.94 3.66 0.80
CA LEU A 24 -11.14 2.45 1.05
C LEU A 24 -12.01 1.21 1.24
N ASP A 25 -13.18 1.33 1.87
CA ASP A 25 -14.09 0.20 2.03
C ASP A 25 -14.72 -0.23 0.70
N GLN A 26 -15.16 0.73 -0.11
CA GLN A 26 -15.65 0.47 -1.48
C GLN A 26 -14.60 -0.21 -2.35
N LEU A 27 -13.34 0.21 -2.26
CA LEU A 27 -12.22 -0.41 -2.96
C LEU A 27 -12.02 -1.87 -2.54
N ARG A 28 -12.12 -2.18 -1.24
CA ARG A 28 -12.07 -3.58 -0.77
C ARG A 28 -13.23 -4.40 -1.34
N GLN A 29 -14.45 -3.86 -1.31
CA GLN A 29 -15.64 -4.54 -1.85
C GLN A 29 -15.54 -4.76 -3.36
N ALA A 30 -14.87 -3.86 -4.09
CA ALA A 30 -14.58 -4.00 -5.52
C ALA A 30 -13.44 -4.99 -5.83
N GLY A 31 -12.83 -5.61 -4.81
CA GLY A 31 -11.76 -6.61 -4.96
C GLY A 31 -10.34 -6.05 -4.96
N ALA A 32 -10.15 -4.76 -4.64
CA ALA A 32 -8.81 -4.21 -4.46
C ALA A 32 -8.21 -4.64 -3.11
N ILE A 33 -6.91 -4.90 -3.10
CA ILE A 33 -6.15 -5.15 -1.87
C ILE A 33 -5.77 -3.79 -1.28
N VAL A 34 -6.36 -3.43 -0.15
CA VAL A 34 -5.94 -2.25 0.62
C VAL A 34 -4.80 -2.63 1.56
N THR A 35 -3.65 -1.99 1.39
CA THR A 35 -2.37 -2.29 2.04
C THR A 35 -1.73 -1.00 2.59
N SER A 36 -0.54 -1.10 3.20
CA SER A 36 0.30 0.04 3.61
C SER A 36 1.58 0.15 2.79
N THR A 37 2.24 1.31 2.85
CA THR A 37 3.54 1.56 2.21
C THR A 37 4.55 0.51 2.66
N GLU A 38 4.66 0.29 3.97
CA GLU A 38 5.55 -0.71 4.57
C GLU A 38 5.30 -2.12 4.02
N THR A 39 4.03 -2.54 3.98
CA THR A 39 3.67 -3.88 3.48
C THR A 39 4.03 -4.05 2.01
N VAL A 40 3.76 -3.04 1.17
CA VAL A 40 4.11 -3.09 -0.26
C VAL A 40 5.62 -3.19 -0.45
N LEU A 41 6.39 -2.41 0.28
CA LEU A 41 7.85 -2.44 0.18
C LEU A 41 8.41 -3.81 0.55
N PHE A 42 7.94 -4.41 1.64
CA PHE A 42 8.37 -5.76 2.02
C PHE A 42 7.91 -6.84 1.05
N GLN A 43 6.70 -6.72 0.49
CA GLN A 43 6.23 -7.64 -0.57
C GLN A 43 7.09 -7.57 -1.83
N LEU A 44 7.53 -6.38 -2.23
CA LEU A 44 8.38 -6.17 -3.41
C LEU A 44 9.80 -6.69 -3.19
N LEU A 45 10.35 -6.48 -1.99
CA LEU A 45 11.74 -6.85 -1.69
C LEU A 45 11.95 -8.36 -1.61
N ARG A 46 10.91 -9.14 -1.27
CA ARG A 46 10.88 -10.62 -1.12
C ARG A 46 11.88 -11.24 -0.14
N GLN A 47 13.07 -10.66 0.03
CA GLN A 47 14.13 -11.06 0.94
C GLN A 47 14.69 -9.82 1.66
N ALA A 48 14.90 -9.95 2.98
CA ALA A 48 15.37 -8.86 3.84
C ALA A 48 16.89 -8.65 3.84
N ASP A 49 17.64 -9.50 3.12
CA ASP A 49 19.12 -9.50 3.16
C ASP A 49 19.76 -8.99 1.87
N SER A 50 19.06 -8.15 1.11
CA SER A 50 19.62 -7.47 -0.05
C SER A 50 20.10 -6.07 0.31
N ASP A 51 21.11 -5.57 -0.41
CA ASP A 51 21.54 -4.17 -0.27
C ASP A 51 20.41 -3.20 -0.65
N ASP A 52 19.50 -3.62 -1.54
CA ASP A 52 18.27 -2.90 -1.88
C ASP A 52 17.33 -2.77 -0.67
N PHE A 53 17.21 -3.80 0.18
CA PHE A 53 16.42 -3.74 1.41
C PHE A 53 17.01 -2.72 2.39
N LYS A 54 18.34 -2.73 2.59
CA LYS A 54 19.02 -1.76 3.47
C LYS A 54 18.89 -0.32 2.95
N ALA A 55 18.84 -0.12 1.64
CA ALA A 55 18.61 1.19 1.04
C ALA A 55 17.15 1.65 1.24
N LEU A 56 16.18 0.77 1.02
CA LEU A 56 14.74 1.05 1.17
C LEU A 56 14.31 1.25 2.62
N GLN A 57 14.88 0.49 3.57
CA GLN A 57 14.64 0.67 5.00
C GLN A 57 14.99 2.09 5.47
N LYS A 58 15.91 2.79 4.80
CA LYS A 58 16.22 4.19 5.14
C LYS A 58 15.10 5.17 4.76
N LEU A 59 14.23 4.78 3.82
CA LEU A 59 13.11 5.60 3.35
C LEU A 59 11.84 5.42 4.19
N VAL A 60 11.77 4.35 5.00
CA VAL A 60 10.62 4.05 5.87
C VAL A 60 11.12 3.91 7.31
N LYS A 61 10.76 4.89 8.15
CA LYS A 61 11.13 4.97 9.57
C LYS A 61 9.90 4.88 10.46
#